data_AF-A0A1Y6CLE7-F1
#
_entry.id   AF-A0A1Y6CLE7-F1
#
_cell.length_a   1.000
_cell.length_b   1.000
_cell.length_c   1.000
_cell.angle_alpha   90.00
_cell.angle_beta   90.00
_cell.angle_gamma   90.00
#
_symmetry.space_group_name_H-M   'P 1'
#
loop_
_entity.id
_entity.type
_entity.pdbx_description
1 polymer ?
#
loop_
_entity_poly.entity_id
_entity_poly.type
_entity_poly.pdbx_seq_one_letter_code
_entity_poly.pdbx_strand_id
1 'polypeptide(L)'
;MTRKGMNRRQFLQGSALATAAALGSGALAGAARALAAELELSTLDPKTAAGLLVMTRRIYPHDTLADQYYGGVVEALDEAAKADPAVAALLKDGVAGLDLPMEMAFLELSEGNQLKVLTGLAGTPFFQKVRGTAVVALYNNELVWRHFGYEGASFPYGGYLHRGFDDLAWLPQPPEDASPKAE
;
A
#
# COMPACT_ATOMS: atom_id res chain seq x y z
N MET A 1 -3.72 -42.67 37.06
CA MET A 1 -3.42 -41.69 35.99
C MET A 1 -3.91 -40.32 36.43
N THR A 2 -3.02 -39.46 36.91
CA THR A 2 -3.39 -38.17 37.52
C THR A 2 -3.37 -37.09 36.44
N ARG A 3 -4.54 -36.49 36.13
CA ARG A 3 -4.64 -35.37 35.18
C ARG A 3 -3.90 -34.16 35.74
N LYS A 4 -2.80 -33.77 35.08
CA LYS A 4 -2.06 -32.54 35.38
C LYS A 4 -2.91 -31.35 34.91
N GLY A 5 -3.68 -30.75 35.82
CA GLY A 5 -4.48 -29.56 35.54
C GLY A 5 -3.58 -28.40 35.12
N MET A 6 -3.93 -27.71 34.04
CA MET A 6 -3.19 -26.55 33.56
C MET A 6 -3.15 -25.47 34.63
N ASN A 7 -1.96 -24.91 34.86
CA ASN A 7 -1.76 -23.91 35.91
C ASN A 7 -2.26 -22.54 35.43
N ARG A 8 -2.88 -21.73 36.30
CA ARG A 8 -3.47 -20.42 35.94
C ARG A 8 -2.48 -19.50 35.21
N ARG A 9 -1.18 -19.61 35.52
CA ARG A 9 -0.09 -18.88 34.87
C ARG A 9 0.13 -19.32 33.42
N GLN A 10 0.01 -20.60 33.12
CA GLN A 10 0.12 -21.12 31.74
C GLN A 10 -1.10 -20.73 30.91
N PHE A 11 -2.29 -20.68 31.52
CA PHE A 11 -3.49 -20.16 30.88
C PHE A 11 -3.37 -18.67 30.57
N LEU A 12 -2.87 -17.85 31.51
CA LEU A 12 -2.62 -16.41 31.30
C LEU A 12 -1.51 -16.14 30.28
N GLN A 13 -0.44 -16.93 30.27
CA GLN A 13 0.62 -16.84 29.26
C GLN A 13 0.12 -17.27 27.87
N GLY A 14 -0.74 -18.29 27.79
CA GLY A 14 -1.37 -18.71 26.53
C GLY A 14 -2.41 -17.74 26.00
N SER A 15 -3.15 -17.05 26.88
CA SER A 15 -4.17 -16.07 26.49
C SER A 15 -3.57 -14.70 26.10
N ALA A 16 -2.42 -14.31 26.65
CA ALA A 16 -1.70 -13.11 26.24
C ALA A 16 -1.11 -13.20 24.81
N LEU A 17 -0.78 -14.41 24.35
CA LEU A 17 -0.30 -14.63 22.98
C LEU A 17 -1.45 -14.65 21.95
N ALA A 18 -2.67 -14.98 22.37
CA ALA A 18 -3.83 -15.01 21.49
C ALA A 18 -4.39 -13.61 21.16
N THR A 19 -4.13 -12.60 22.01
CA THR A 19 -4.60 -11.22 21.79
C THR A 19 -3.61 -10.34 21.01
N ALA A 20 -2.35 -10.75 20.87
CA ALA A 20 -1.34 -9.96 20.14
C ALA A 20 -1.52 -10.00 18.61
N ALA A 21 -2.20 -11.03 18.07
CA ALA A 21 -2.40 -11.16 16.62
C ALA A 21 -3.57 -10.31 16.06
N ALA A 22 -4.41 -9.74 16.92
CA ALA A 22 -5.58 -8.95 16.49
C ALA A 22 -5.31 -7.44 16.34
N LEU A 23 -4.14 -6.96 16.75
CA LEU A 23 -3.83 -5.53 16.76
C LEU A 23 -3.33 -4.97 15.42
N GLY A 24 -2.94 -5.82 14.46
CA GLY A 24 -2.43 -5.36 13.16
C GLY A 24 -3.54 -4.90 12.21
N SER A 25 -4.59 -5.71 12.04
CA SER A 25 -5.63 -5.46 11.04
C SER A 25 -6.57 -4.33 11.43
N GLY A 26 -7.00 -4.27 12.69
CA GLY A 26 -7.92 -3.23 13.18
C GLY A 26 -7.30 -1.84 13.22
N ALA A 27 -6.00 -1.74 13.49
CA ALA A 27 -5.29 -0.45 13.50
C ALA A 27 -5.16 0.14 12.08
N LEU A 28 -4.78 -0.67 11.08
CA LEU A 28 -4.71 -0.23 9.68
C LEU A 28 -6.11 0.14 9.17
N ALA A 29 -7.13 -0.66 9.49
CA ALA A 29 -8.50 -0.38 9.08
C ALA A 29 -9.06 0.92 9.69
N GLY A 30 -8.73 1.20 10.95
CA GLY A 30 -9.08 2.46 11.62
C GLY A 30 -8.36 3.66 11.00
N ALA A 31 -7.05 3.56 10.76
CA ALA A 31 -6.25 4.60 10.11
C ALA A 31 -6.72 4.88 8.68
N ALA A 32 -6.99 3.83 7.89
CA ALA A 32 -7.51 3.96 6.54
C ALA A 32 -8.87 4.65 6.50
N ARG A 33 -9.78 4.33 7.45
CA ARG A 33 -11.09 4.99 7.55
C ARG A 33 -10.96 6.46 7.95
N ALA A 34 -10.08 6.79 8.90
CA ALA A 34 -9.85 8.17 9.33
C ALA A 34 -9.31 9.01 8.17
N LEU A 35 -8.24 8.53 7.52
CA LEU A 35 -7.65 9.21 6.38
C LEU A 35 -8.64 9.34 5.22
N ALA A 36 -9.38 8.28 4.87
CA ALA A 36 -10.39 8.34 3.82
C ALA A 36 -11.53 9.33 4.10
N ALA A 37 -11.84 9.61 5.36
CA ALA A 37 -12.82 10.61 5.75
C ALA A 37 -12.29 12.05 5.68
N GLU A 38 -10.97 12.22 5.69
CA GLU A 38 -10.30 13.52 5.57
C GLU A 38 -10.03 13.91 4.10
N LEU A 39 -10.00 12.94 3.19
CA LEU A 39 -9.83 13.21 1.75
C LEU A 39 -11.03 14.00 1.19
N GLU A 40 -10.74 15.08 0.46
CA GLU A 40 -11.74 15.86 -0.26
C GLU A 40 -12.10 15.19 -1.59
N LEU A 41 -12.90 14.12 -1.52
CA LEU A 41 -13.34 13.35 -2.69
C LEU A 41 -14.68 13.86 -3.24
N SER A 42 -14.81 13.85 -4.57
CA SER A 42 -15.98 14.35 -5.27
C SER A 42 -16.99 13.27 -5.68
N THR A 43 -16.53 12.03 -5.88
CA THR A 43 -17.32 10.95 -6.52
C THR A 43 -17.39 9.68 -5.68
N LEU A 44 -16.28 9.33 -5.02
CA LEU A 44 -16.14 8.15 -4.18
C LEU A 44 -16.51 8.46 -2.74
N ASP A 45 -17.31 7.58 -2.13
CA ASP A 45 -17.67 7.71 -0.72
C ASP A 45 -16.53 7.23 0.21
N PRO A 46 -16.51 7.62 1.49
CA PRO A 46 -15.45 7.26 2.43
C PRO A 46 -15.25 5.74 2.61
N LYS A 47 -16.29 4.92 2.48
CA LYS A 47 -16.17 3.46 2.58
C LYS A 47 -15.40 2.92 1.38
N THR A 48 -15.77 3.35 0.17
CA THR A 48 -15.06 3.00 -1.07
C THR A 48 -13.60 3.45 -1.00
N ALA A 49 -13.36 4.69 -0.58
CA ALA A 49 -12.02 5.26 -0.42
C ALA A 49 -11.15 4.47 0.57
N ALA A 50 -11.66 4.09 1.74
CA ALA A 50 -10.93 3.28 2.71
C ALA A 50 -10.57 1.90 2.16
N GLY A 51 -11.48 1.26 1.43
CA GLY A 51 -11.23 -0.02 0.75
C GLY A 51 -10.10 0.10 -0.29
N LEU A 52 -10.13 1.14 -1.12
CA LEU A 52 -9.09 1.43 -2.10
C LEU A 52 -7.73 1.73 -1.44
N LEU A 53 -7.72 2.43 -0.32
CA LEU A 53 -6.50 2.75 0.41
C LEU A 53 -5.82 1.47 0.91
N VAL A 54 -6.55 0.61 1.64
CA VAL A 54 -6.01 -0.67 2.12
C VAL A 54 -5.60 -1.57 0.97
N MET A 55 -6.43 -1.67 -0.08
CA MET A 55 -6.08 -2.42 -1.28
C MET A 55 -4.76 -1.93 -1.90
N THR A 56 -4.60 -0.61 -2.07
CA THR A 56 -3.38 -0.02 -2.65
C THR A 56 -2.17 -0.32 -1.78
N ARG A 57 -2.30 -0.20 -0.45
CA ARG A 57 -1.26 -0.53 0.52
C ARG A 57 -0.83 -1.99 0.44
N ARG A 58 -1.75 -2.92 0.15
CA ARG A 58 -1.44 -4.35 -0.05
C ARG A 58 -0.80 -4.66 -1.39
N ILE A 59 -1.16 -3.93 -2.45
CA ILE A 59 -0.57 -4.13 -3.79
C ILE A 59 0.86 -3.58 -3.83
N TYR A 60 1.11 -2.44 -3.18
CA TYR A 60 2.43 -1.81 -3.10
C TYR A 60 2.82 -1.57 -1.63
N PRO A 61 3.23 -2.61 -0.89
CA PRO A 61 3.56 -2.47 0.54
C PRO A 61 4.92 -1.78 0.74
N HIS A 62 4.95 -0.74 1.58
CA HIS A 62 6.16 0.03 1.92
C HIS A 62 6.22 0.31 3.44
N ASP A 63 6.85 -0.56 4.23
CA ASP A 63 6.80 -0.49 5.71
C ASP A 63 7.14 0.90 6.30
N THR A 64 8.01 1.66 5.63
CA THR A 64 8.50 2.97 6.08
C THR A 64 7.73 4.17 5.52
N LEU A 65 6.80 3.95 4.58
CA LEU A 65 6.01 5.02 3.95
C LEU A 65 4.67 5.20 4.67
N ALA A 66 4.35 6.43 5.06
CA ALA A 66 3.11 6.77 5.73
C ALA A 66 1.88 6.63 4.80
N ASP A 67 0.74 6.22 5.38
CA ASP A 67 -0.50 5.96 4.65
C ASP A 67 -1.05 7.20 3.91
N GLN A 68 -0.71 8.41 4.36
CA GLN A 68 -1.07 9.67 3.69
C GLN A 68 -0.65 9.72 2.21
N TYR A 69 0.47 9.09 1.86
CA TYR A 69 0.95 9.05 0.47
C TYR A 69 0.11 8.12 -0.41
N TYR A 70 -0.61 7.16 0.18
CA TYR A 70 -1.60 6.34 -0.51
C TYR A 70 -2.92 7.08 -0.74
N GLY A 71 -3.20 8.13 0.05
CA GLY A 71 -4.34 9.03 -0.18
C GLY A 71 -4.34 9.63 -1.59
N GLY A 72 -3.18 10.06 -2.08
CA GLY A 72 -3.04 10.59 -3.45
C GLY A 72 -3.38 9.58 -4.55
N VAL A 73 -3.26 8.27 -4.29
CA VAL A 73 -3.75 7.24 -5.23
C VAL A 73 -5.28 7.21 -5.26
N VAL A 74 -5.93 7.36 -4.09
CA VAL A 74 -7.39 7.40 -3.98
C VAL A 74 -7.93 8.67 -4.64
N GLU A 75 -7.28 9.82 -4.48
CA GLU A 75 -7.63 11.07 -5.17
C GLU A 75 -7.52 10.91 -6.70
N ALA A 76 -6.45 10.30 -7.20
CA ALA A 76 -6.29 10.02 -8.63
C ALA A 76 -7.37 9.05 -9.17
N LEU A 77 -7.83 8.11 -8.34
CA LEU A 77 -8.94 7.22 -8.67
C LEU A 77 -10.29 7.95 -8.64
N ASP A 78 -10.48 8.89 -7.72
CA ASP A 78 -11.68 9.75 -7.66
C ASP A 78 -11.78 10.66 -8.88
N GLU A 79 -10.70 11.31 -9.30
CA GLU A 79 -10.71 12.13 -10.52
C GLU A 79 -10.95 11.28 -11.77
N ALA A 80 -10.42 10.04 -11.82
CA ALA A 80 -10.75 9.11 -12.89
C ALA A 80 -12.22 8.68 -12.87
N ALA A 81 -12.81 8.48 -11.70
CA ALA A 81 -14.22 8.14 -11.53
C ALA A 81 -15.15 9.32 -11.91
N LYS A 82 -14.75 10.54 -11.59
CA LYS A 82 -15.43 11.78 -11.97
C LYS A 82 -15.44 11.99 -13.48
N ALA A 83 -14.33 11.65 -14.14
CA ALA A 83 -14.20 11.76 -15.59
C ALA A 83 -14.98 10.67 -16.36
N ASP A 84 -15.20 9.50 -15.76
CA ASP A 84 -15.86 8.37 -16.40
C ASP A 84 -16.78 7.59 -15.43
N PRO A 85 -18.12 7.68 -15.61
CA PRO A 85 -19.07 6.92 -14.80
C PRO A 85 -18.85 5.40 -14.79
N ALA A 86 -18.29 4.83 -15.86
CA ALA A 86 -17.98 3.41 -15.91
C ALA A 86 -16.82 3.07 -14.97
N VAL A 87 -15.83 3.97 -14.82
CA VAL A 87 -14.77 3.85 -13.81
C VAL A 87 -15.35 3.99 -12.40
N ALA A 88 -16.27 4.94 -12.19
CA ALA A 88 -16.94 5.08 -10.89
C ALA A 88 -17.66 3.80 -10.47
N ALA A 89 -18.43 3.19 -11.38
CA ALA A 89 -19.09 1.91 -11.15
C ALA A 89 -18.07 0.79 -10.90
N LEU A 90 -17.04 0.67 -11.73
CA LEU A 90 -15.98 -0.33 -11.59
C LEU A 90 -15.32 -0.29 -10.20
N LEU A 91 -15.04 0.91 -9.67
CA LEU A 91 -14.41 1.07 -8.37
C LEU A 91 -15.37 0.74 -7.22
N LYS A 92 -16.60 1.23 -7.28
CA LYS A 92 -17.62 0.97 -6.24
C LYS A 92 -17.97 -0.52 -6.17
N ASP A 93 -18.26 -1.13 -7.31
CA ASP A 93 -18.60 -2.55 -7.39
C ASP A 93 -17.40 -3.43 -7.03
N GLY A 94 -16.19 -3.03 -7.46
CA GLY A 94 -14.96 -3.71 -7.12
C GLY A 94 -14.68 -3.74 -5.63
N VAL A 95 -14.82 -2.60 -4.93
CA VAL A 95 -14.65 -2.54 -3.47
C VAL A 95 -15.73 -3.33 -2.74
N ALA A 96 -16.99 -3.26 -3.18
CA ALA A 96 -18.05 -4.10 -2.61
C ALA A 96 -17.76 -5.60 -2.81
N GLY A 97 -17.17 -5.96 -3.95
CA GLY A 97 -16.74 -7.32 -4.27
C GLY A 97 -15.63 -7.87 -3.37
N LEU A 98 -14.85 -7.02 -2.69
CA LEU A 98 -13.78 -7.46 -1.78
C LEU A 98 -14.32 -8.20 -0.54
N ASP A 99 -15.56 -7.91 -0.14
CA ASP A 99 -16.19 -8.50 1.06
C ASP A 99 -16.70 -9.94 0.80
N LEU A 100 -16.89 -10.31 -0.47
CA LEU A 100 -17.57 -11.55 -0.87
C LEU A 100 -16.78 -12.84 -0.62
N PRO A 101 -15.46 -12.95 -0.94
CA PRO A 101 -14.78 -14.24 -0.89
C PRO A 101 -14.62 -14.83 0.51
N MET A 102 -14.77 -13.99 1.55
CA MET A 102 -14.61 -14.37 2.95
C MET A 102 -15.87 -14.09 3.79
N GLU A 103 -16.96 -13.61 3.16
CA GLU A 103 -18.21 -13.21 3.83
C GLU A 103 -17.99 -12.27 5.04
N MET A 104 -16.99 -11.41 4.93
CA MET A 104 -16.56 -10.48 5.98
C MET A 104 -16.03 -9.23 5.32
N ALA A 105 -16.27 -8.07 5.94
CA ALA A 105 -15.77 -6.80 5.45
C ALA A 105 -14.25 -6.87 5.24
N PHE A 106 -13.77 -6.51 4.05
CA PHE A 106 -12.37 -6.60 3.64
C PHE A 106 -11.42 -5.88 4.60
N LEU A 107 -11.87 -4.73 5.13
CA LEU A 107 -11.12 -3.96 6.11
C LEU A 107 -10.93 -4.69 7.45
N GLU A 108 -11.81 -5.61 7.81
CA GLU A 108 -11.74 -6.40 9.05
C GLU A 108 -10.95 -7.70 8.89
N LEU A 109 -10.60 -8.06 7.64
CA LEU A 109 -9.80 -9.25 7.37
C LEU A 109 -8.36 -9.08 7.90
N SER A 110 -7.78 -10.19 8.37
CA SER A 110 -6.33 -10.26 8.58
C SER A 110 -5.57 -9.94 7.28
N GLU A 111 -4.37 -9.39 7.39
CA GLU A 111 -3.50 -9.10 6.24
C GLU A 111 -3.36 -10.28 5.26
N GLY A 112 -3.10 -11.49 5.77
CA GLY A 112 -3.00 -12.68 4.92
C GLY A 112 -4.29 -13.00 4.15
N ASN A 113 -5.45 -12.75 4.77
CA ASN A 113 -6.75 -12.92 4.11
C ASN A 113 -7.02 -11.80 3.10
N GLN A 114 -6.63 -10.56 3.39
CA GLN A 114 -6.68 -9.46 2.41
C GLN A 114 -5.83 -9.81 1.17
N LEU A 115 -4.61 -10.29 1.38
CA LEU A 115 -3.72 -10.70 0.29
C LEU A 115 -4.31 -11.86 -0.52
N LYS A 116 -4.93 -12.84 0.15
CA LYS A 116 -5.60 -13.96 -0.52
C LYS A 116 -6.78 -13.50 -1.39
N VAL A 117 -7.62 -12.60 -0.88
CA VAL A 117 -8.71 -11.98 -1.65
C VAL A 117 -8.16 -11.27 -2.88
N LEU A 118 -7.16 -10.40 -2.70
CA LEU A 118 -6.58 -9.61 -3.78
C LEU A 118 -5.88 -10.45 -4.84
N THR A 119 -5.21 -11.53 -4.43
CA THR A 119 -4.56 -12.48 -5.36
C THR A 119 -5.58 -13.16 -6.26
N GLY A 120 -6.74 -13.55 -5.71
CA GLY A 120 -7.85 -14.11 -6.49
C GLY A 120 -8.44 -13.12 -7.52
N LEU A 121 -8.30 -11.82 -7.27
CA LEU A 121 -8.81 -10.74 -8.14
C LEU A 121 -7.76 -10.17 -9.10
N ALA A 122 -6.51 -10.65 -9.07
CA ALA A 122 -5.40 -10.04 -9.80
C ALA A 122 -5.64 -9.91 -11.32
N GLY A 123 -6.41 -10.81 -11.92
CA GLY A 123 -6.78 -10.76 -13.34
C GLY A 123 -7.97 -9.86 -13.70
N THR A 124 -8.62 -9.24 -12.72
CA THR A 124 -9.85 -8.47 -12.94
C THR A 124 -9.56 -7.03 -13.42
N PRO A 125 -10.48 -6.42 -14.20
CA PRO A 125 -10.35 -5.02 -14.60
C PRO A 125 -10.25 -4.06 -13.41
N PHE A 126 -10.98 -4.32 -12.33
CA PHE A 126 -10.92 -3.53 -11.10
C PHE A 126 -9.51 -3.55 -10.49
N PHE A 127 -8.93 -4.74 -10.31
CA PHE A 127 -7.57 -4.86 -9.76
C PHE A 127 -6.55 -4.15 -10.64
N GLN A 128 -6.62 -4.34 -11.96
CA GLN A 128 -5.69 -3.71 -12.88
C GLN A 128 -5.84 -2.18 -12.92
N LYS A 129 -7.07 -1.65 -12.78
CA LYS A 129 -7.30 -0.20 -12.68
C LYS A 129 -6.62 0.37 -11.45
N VAL A 130 -6.84 -0.22 -10.27
CA VAL A 130 -6.22 0.26 -9.02
C VAL A 130 -4.70 0.13 -9.09
N ARG A 131 -4.18 -1.03 -9.51
CA ARG A 131 -2.73 -1.28 -9.66
C ARG A 131 -2.06 -0.29 -10.62
N GLY A 132 -2.69 -0.04 -11.76
CA GLY A 132 -2.18 0.85 -12.81
C GLY A 132 -2.21 2.32 -12.40
N THR A 133 -3.26 2.77 -11.71
CA THR A 133 -3.28 4.12 -11.16
C THR A 133 -2.24 4.28 -10.05
N ALA A 134 -2.13 3.28 -9.16
CA ALA A 134 -1.21 3.33 -8.03
C ALA A 134 0.26 3.42 -8.43
N VAL A 135 0.72 2.69 -9.45
CA VAL A 135 2.13 2.78 -9.89
C VAL A 135 2.47 4.19 -10.38
N VAL A 136 1.53 4.89 -11.00
CA VAL A 136 1.77 6.25 -11.47
C VAL A 136 1.64 7.24 -10.31
N ALA A 137 0.51 7.24 -9.60
CA ALA A 137 0.22 8.22 -8.57
C ALA A 137 1.17 8.14 -7.36
N LEU A 138 1.59 6.92 -6.98
CA LEU A 138 2.49 6.75 -5.85
C LEU A 138 3.94 7.13 -6.20
N TYR A 139 4.48 6.60 -7.30
CA TYR A 139 5.91 6.80 -7.62
C TYR A 139 6.20 8.10 -8.37
N ASN A 140 5.18 8.76 -8.94
CA ASN A 140 5.31 10.09 -9.51
C ASN A 140 4.96 11.21 -8.49
N ASN A 141 4.98 10.91 -7.20
CA ASN A 141 4.79 11.90 -6.15
C ASN A 141 6.14 12.40 -5.65
N GLU A 142 6.44 13.68 -5.87
CA GLU A 142 7.72 14.30 -5.49
C GLU A 142 8.01 14.21 -3.99
N LEU A 143 6.95 14.18 -3.15
CA LEU A 143 7.09 14.06 -1.70
C LEU A 143 7.60 12.67 -1.27
N VAL A 144 7.46 11.64 -2.12
CA VAL A 144 7.97 10.29 -1.82
C VAL A 144 9.31 9.99 -2.49
N TRP A 145 9.74 10.77 -3.47
CA TRP A 145 11.00 10.51 -4.20
C TRP A 145 12.20 10.40 -3.26
N ARG A 146 12.33 11.37 -2.35
CA ARG A 146 13.40 11.35 -1.33
C ARG A 146 13.33 10.11 -0.44
N HIS A 147 12.12 9.63 -0.13
CA HIS A 147 11.95 8.41 0.67
C HIS A 147 12.52 7.18 -0.03
N PHE A 148 12.40 7.13 -1.37
CA PHE A 148 12.91 6.05 -2.20
C PHE A 148 14.34 6.26 -2.71
N GLY A 149 15.03 7.35 -2.31
CA GLY A 149 16.35 7.68 -2.82
C GLY A 149 16.36 8.09 -4.30
N TYR A 150 15.22 8.57 -4.81
CA TYR A 150 15.14 9.12 -6.16
C TYR A 150 15.40 10.62 -6.13
N GLU A 151 16.43 11.06 -6.87
CA GLU A 151 16.90 12.45 -6.94
C GLU A 151 16.01 13.39 -7.78
N GLY A 152 14.86 12.89 -8.24
CA GLY A 152 13.92 13.62 -9.10
C GLY A 152 14.40 13.79 -10.54
N ALA A 153 13.56 14.42 -11.37
CA ALA A 153 13.83 14.58 -12.80
C ALA A 153 15.22 15.17 -13.09
N SER A 154 15.95 14.62 -14.07
CA SER A 154 17.31 15.07 -14.41
C SER A 154 17.45 15.72 -15.78
N PHE A 155 16.51 15.46 -16.70
CA PHE A 155 16.55 16.03 -18.04
C PHE A 155 16.65 17.57 -18.05
N PRO A 156 15.90 18.32 -17.23
CA PRO A 156 16.01 19.79 -17.19
C PRO A 156 17.37 20.28 -16.66
N TYR A 157 18.16 19.41 -16.03
CA TYR A 157 19.40 19.74 -15.33
C TYR A 157 20.65 19.13 -16.01
N GLY A 158 20.56 18.72 -17.27
CA GLY A 158 21.70 18.17 -18.02
C GLY A 158 21.96 16.67 -17.76
N GLY A 159 21.01 15.95 -17.18
CA GLY A 159 21.10 14.50 -16.93
C GLY A 159 21.63 14.14 -15.54
N TYR A 160 21.86 12.85 -15.31
CA TYR A 160 22.26 12.31 -13.99
C TYR A 160 23.79 12.26 -13.76
N LEU A 161 24.62 12.54 -14.78
CA LEU A 161 26.08 12.35 -14.71
C LEU A 161 26.73 13.03 -13.49
N HIS A 162 26.19 14.17 -13.05
CA HIS A 162 26.64 14.90 -11.84
C HIS A 162 25.51 15.15 -10.84
N ARG A 163 24.47 14.29 -10.85
CA ARG A 163 23.27 14.40 -10.02
C ARG A 163 22.86 13.05 -9.43
N GLY A 164 23.81 12.39 -8.77
CA GLY A 164 23.55 11.18 -7.99
C GLY A 164 23.34 9.90 -8.80
N PHE A 165 23.81 9.85 -10.05
CA PHE A 165 23.91 8.58 -10.80
C PHE A 165 24.74 7.53 -10.04
N ASP A 166 25.79 8.00 -9.37
CA ASP A 166 26.82 7.23 -8.67
C ASP A 166 26.78 7.41 -7.13
N ASP A 167 25.71 8.01 -6.58
CA ASP A 167 25.49 8.16 -5.13
C ASP A 167 25.03 6.84 -4.47
N LEU A 168 25.75 5.75 -4.74
CA LEU A 168 25.42 4.43 -4.25
C LEU A 168 25.99 4.22 -2.84
N ALA A 169 25.16 4.38 -1.81
CA ALA A 169 25.57 4.16 -0.41
C ALA A 169 25.88 2.68 -0.06
N TRP A 170 25.58 1.74 -0.96
CA TRP A 170 25.66 0.29 -0.73
C TRP A 170 26.82 -0.39 -1.47
N LEU A 171 27.58 0.36 -2.28
CA LEU A 171 28.81 -0.13 -2.93
C LEU A 171 29.99 0.80 -2.58
N PRO A 172 31.20 0.25 -2.46
CA PRO A 172 32.40 1.08 -2.43
C PRO A 172 32.56 1.82 -3.77
N GLN A 173 33.28 2.93 -3.75
CA GLN A 173 33.71 3.61 -4.97
C GLN A 173 34.48 2.61 -5.86
N PRO A 174 34.16 2.53 -7.16
CA PRO A 174 34.87 1.63 -8.06
C PRO A 174 36.37 1.98 -8.09
N PRO A 175 37.26 0.97 -8.11
CA PRO A 175 38.69 1.21 -8.18
C PRO A 175 39.06 1.87 -9.52
N GLU A 176 40.15 2.64 -9.55
CA GLU A 176 40.54 3.44 -10.73
C GLU A 176 40.75 2.60 -12.00
N ASP A 177 41.16 1.34 -11.86
CA ASP A 177 41.39 0.42 -12.98
C ASP A 177 40.10 -0.14 -13.61
N ALA A 178 38.96 -0.02 -12.91
CA ALA A 178 37.64 -0.38 -13.43
C ALA A 178 36.96 0.74 -14.23
N SER A 179 37.46 1.98 -14.11
CA SER A 179 36.97 3.13 -14.87
C SER A 179 37.69 3.23 -16.22
N PRO A 180 36.98 3.36 -17.36
CA PRO A 180 37.64 3.64 -18.63
C PRO A 180 38.43 4.94 -18.52
N LYS A 181 39.66 4.95 -19.03
CA LYS A 181 40.49 6.16 -19.04
C LYS A 181 39.81 7.21 -19.91
N ALA A 182 39.63 8.41 -19.38
CA ALA A 182 39.19 9.54 -20.18
C ALA A 182 40.22 9.79 -21.29
N GLU A 183 39.75 9.86 -22.54
CA GLU A 183 40.56 10.28 -23.70
C GLU A 183 40.82 11.79 -23.69
#